data_AF-A0A1V9ZLW8-F1
#
_entry.id   AF-A0A1V9ZLW8-F1
#
_cell.length_a   1.000
_cell.length_b   1.000
_cell.length_c   1.000
_cell.angle_alpha   90.00
_cell.angle_beta   90.00
_cell.angle_gamma   90.00
#
_symmetry.space_group_name_H-M   'P 1'
#
loop_
_entity.id
_entity.type
_entity.pdbx_description
1 polymer ?
#
loop_
_entity_poly.entity_id
_entity_poly.type
_entity_poly.pdbx_seq_one_letter_code
_entity_poly.pdbx_strand_id
1 'polypeptide(L)'
;MANGMWTRMGAGGTSIIIAPKVVTAELEAKIKECIEAFMRKNKANAESRSLKVVRQHVEKTLSLSLTHHKDLVKRLMHSVLQRSTMVVDTVVAAKEPTWKPEMRAAAITPGLRYLYQLARVPDVFATCSLDAIQYLCDLAETTAERESHRVILLYARQLASRYLDAPGSLVPDWVPGTAPTPLQVLDVVSSAYTFSCVSMHHPRLLELRSFLAEQKPPYTATDYFGWDPLAACANSDSKQSCYQKLSNALTLTWYASRLDLFLGCTYASVFKWVPSLYPYMAAHELTDKEYMDQCYLISRVVMTITNFGALQLAVDLLPHEYHFMQQHFDMHLARSDVHLVGAFARALKCYRPTPTATLERAMAFMLCAQQADGSWRQRDSETAEELLHKAAVALFTLSEPRFNGYAPAMADDSILRLLERLAATEHERRIASAENFESDLKRSHMKSHVKQVLTLAAAKEAPPLVHSPDLSRVLALLEATTDIKAMDEFAALDMLTSLNTMQLTVATLKATGLGRSINKLRKHPSEHVANVSQALVAKWKKELLG
;
A
#
# COMPACT_ATOMS: atom_id res chain seq x y z
N MET A 1 -15.37 49.64 -1.69
CA MET A 1 -14.33 50.35 -2.47
C MET A 1 -13.87 49.43 -3.59
N ALA A 2 -13.92 49.90 -4.84
CA ALA A 2 -13.74 49.10 -6.05
C ALA A 2 -12.29 48.60 -6.23
N ASN A 3 -12.12 47.29 -6.44
CA ASN A 3 -10.86 46.71 -6.93
C ASN A 3 -10.82 46.80 -8.46
N GLY A 4 -10.46 47.97 -9.00
CA GLY A 4 -10.24 48.15 -10.43
C GLY A 4 -8.92 47.53 -10.89
N MET A 5 -8.97 46.67 -11.92
CA MET A 5 -7.80 46.30 -12.73
C MET A 5 -7.31 47.53 -13.48
N TRP A 6 -6.04 47.90 -13.30
CA TRP A 6 -5.43 49.02 -14.03
C TRP A 6 -4.56 48.47 -15.16
N THR A 7 -4.87 48.86 -16.39
CA THR A 7 -4.04 48.57 -17.58
C THR A 7 -3.11 49.76 -17.81
N ARG A 8 -1.80 49.53 -17.88
CA ARG A 8 -0.84 50.57 -18.27
C ARG A 8 -0.35 50.28 -19.69
N MET A 9 -0.58 51.21 -20.62
CA MET A 9 -0.01 51.11 -21.98
C MET A 9 1.49 51.38 -21.93
N GLY A 10 2.29 50.41 -22.37
CA GLY A 10 3.70 50.61 -22.67
C GLY A 10 3.88 51.21 -24.07
N ALA A 11 5.03 51.84 -24.32
CA ALA A 11 5.36 52.56 -25.56
C ALA A 11 5.42 51.71 -26.85
N GLY A 12 4.96 50.45 -26.82
CA GLY A 12 4.94 49.52 -27.95
C GLY A 12 3.56 48.89 -28.23
N GLY A 13 2.47 49.45 -27.71
CA GLY A 13 1.11 48.99 -28.03
C GLY A 13 0.65 47.68 -27.36
N THR A 14 1.44 47.08 -26.48
CA THR A 14 1.02 45.91 -25.68
C THR A 14 0.41 46.33 -24.35
N SER A 15 -0.83 45.90 -24.10
CA SER A 15 -1.56 46.11 -22.85
C SER A 15 -0.99 45.19 -21.75
N ILE A 16 -0.34 45.77 -20.74
CA ILE A 16 0.16 45.01 -19.59
C ILE A 16 -0.88 45.10 -18.47
N ILE A 17 -1.35 43.95 -18.01
CA ILE A 17 -2.22 43.86 -16.84
C ILE A 17 -1.34 43.95 -15.59
N ILE A 18 -1.52 45.00 -14.80
CA ILE A 18 -0.88 45.11 -13.49
C ILE A 18 -1.70 44.27 -12.52
N ALA A 19 -1.08 43.21 -11.98
CA ALA A 19 -1.76 42.33 -11.03
C ALA A 19 -2.23 43.15 -9.80
N PRO A 20 -3.46 42.91 -9.29
CA PRO A 20 -3.92 43.50 -8.05
C PRO A 20 -2.96 43.13 -6.90
N LYS A 21 -2.84 44.00 -5.88
CA LYS A 21 -1.96 43.80 -4.70
C LYS A 21 -2.16 42.44 -4.01
N VAL A 22 -3.31 41.79 -4.22
CA VAL A 22 -3.64 40.45 -3.75
C VAL A 22 -3.72 39.52 -4.96
N VAL A 23 -2.78 38.59 -5.07
CA VAL A 23 -2.81 37.53 -6.09
C VAL A 23 -3.89 36.51 -5.71
N THR A 24 -4.82 36.23 -6.61
CA THR A 24 -5.86 35.20 -6.41
C THR A 24 -5.26 33.80 -6.52
N ALA A 25 -5.87 32.81 -5.86
CA ALA A 25 -5.41 31.41 -5.90
C ALA A 25 -5.36 30.83 -7.33
N GLU A 26 -6.29 31.24 -8.20
CA GLU A 26 -6.31 30.84 -9.61
C GLU A 26 -5.12 31.42 -10.40
N LEU A 27 -4.75 32.67 -10.14
CA LEU A 27 -3.61 33.31 -10.78
C LEU A 27 -2.29 32.72 -10.27
N GLU A 28 -2.21 32.39 -8.98
CA GLU A 28 -1.08 31.68 -8.38
C GLU A 28 -0.88 30.29 -9.02
N ALA A 29 -1.97 29.54 -9.26
CA ALA A 29 -1.93 28.26 -9.96
C ALA A 29 -1.40 28.38 -11.40
N LYS A 30 -1.88 29.38 -12.17
CA LYS A 30 -1.40 29.65 -13.53
C LYS A 30 0.08 30.06 -13.57
N ILE A 31 0.53 30.87 -12.61
CA ILE A 31 1.95 31.24 -12.47
C ILE A 31 2.77 29.99 -12.17
N LYS A 32 2.31 29.13 -11.26
CA LYS A 32 2.99 27.87 -10.91
C LYS A 32 3.14 26.94 -12.10
N GLU A 33 2.08 26.73 -12.88
CA GLU A 33 2.10 25.89 -14.08
C GLU A 33 3.09 26.43 -15.14
N CYS A 34 3.11 27.75 -15.33
CA CYS A 34 4.07 28.41 -16.22
C CYS A 34 5.52 28.21 -15.77
N ILE A 35 5.80 28.28 -14.47
CA ILE A 35 7.14 28.02 -13.90
C ILE A 35 7.51 26.56 -14.09
N GLU A 36 6.60 25.62 -13.85
CA GLU A 36 6.83 24.18 -14.04
C GLU A 36 7.15 23.84 -15.50
N ALA A 37 6.39 24.37 -16.46
CA ALA A 37 6.64 24.18 -17.88
C ALA A 37 7.99 24.76 -18.32
N PHE A 38 8.35 25.94 -17.84
CA PHE A 38 9.61 26.60 -18.15
C PHE A 38 10.82 25.84 -17.58
N MET A 39 10.73 25.38 -16.32
CA MET A 39 11.79 24.62 -15.66
C MET A 39 11.98 23.23 -16.30
N ARG A 40 10.90 22.59 -16.75
CA ARG A 40 10.94 21.31 -17.48
C ARG A 40 11.67 21.46 -18.82
N LYS A 41 11.41 22.54 -19.56
CA LYS A 41 12.03 22.80 -20.87
C LYS A 41 13.52 23.17 -20.77
N ASN A 42 13.95 23.77 -19.66
CA ASN A 42 15.34 24.22 -19.48
C ASN A 42 16.13 23.41 -18.44
N LYS A 43 15.80 22.12 -18.29
CA LYS A 43 16.39 21.22 -17.27
C LYS A 43 17.92 21.17 -17.29
N ALA A 44 18.57 21.32 -18.44
CA ALA A 44 20.03 21.20 -18.57
C ALA A 44 20.83 22.50 -18.33
N ASN A 45 20.17 23.66 -18.17
CA ASN A 45 20.86 24.95 -18.22
C ASN A 45 20.71 25.70 -16.89
N ALA A 46 21.75 25.68 -16.04
CA ALA A 46 21.67 26.19 -14.66
C ALA A 46 21.35 27.69 -14.57
N GLU A 47 21.84 28.49 -15.52
CA GLU A 47 21.62 29.95 -15.56
C GLU A 47 20.15 30.32 -15.82
N SER A 48 19.40 29.44 -16.50
CA SER A 48 17.97 29.61 -16.80
C SER A 48 17.07 29.52 -15.56
N ARG A 49 17.59 28.98 -14.44
CA ARG A 49 16.85 28.78 -13.19
C ARG A 49 16.94 29.96 -12.22
N SER A 50 17.59 31.05 -12.64
CA SER A 50 17.66 32.25 -11.81
C SER A 50 16.29 32.91 -11.68
N LEU A 51 16.00 33.45 -10.49
CA LEU A 51 14.72 34.10 -10.19
C LEU A 51 14.39 35.22 -11.20
N LYS A 52 15.41 35.90 -11.72
CA LYS A 52 15.28 36.97 -12.72
C LYS A 52 14.74 36.45 -14.05
N VAL A 53 15.31 35.35 -14.55
CA VAL A 53 14.93 34.74 -15.84
C VAL A 53 13.54 34.12 -15.76
N VAL A 54 13.25 33.39 -14.68
CA VAL A 54 11.94 32.77 -14.45
C VAL A 54 10.84 33.83 -14.36
N ARG A 55 11.09 34.91 -13.61
CA ARG A 55 10.15 36.03 -13.51
C ARG A 55 9.90 36.68 -14.88
N GLN A 56 10.96 36.97 -15.64
CA GLN A 56 10.83 37.59 -16.97
C GLN A 56 10.05 36.69 -17.94
N HIS A 57 10.25 35.37 -17.86
CA HIS A 57 9.49 34.41 -18.65
C HIS A 57 8.00 34.41 -18.28
N VAL A 58 7.67 34.35 -16.99
CA VAL A 58 6.27 34.38 -16.51
C VAL A 58 5.58 35.69 -16.89
N GLU A 59 6.26 36.82 -16.71
CA GLU A 59 5.74 38.15 -17.08
C GLU A 59 5.44 38.24 -18.59
N LYS A 60 6.31 37.65 -19.43
CA LYS A 60 6.11 37.60 -20.89
C LYS A 60 5.00 36.65 -21.31
N THR A 61 4.97 35.43 -20.76
CA THR A 61 4.02 34.38 -21.16
C THR A 61 2.60 34.69 -20.71
N LEU A 62 2.44 35.27 -19.53
CA LEU A 62 1.13 35.60 -18.97
C LEU A 62 0.75 37.09 -19.11
N SER A 63 1.57 37.89 -19.81
CA SER A 63 1.35 39.33 -20.06
C SER A 63 1.02 40.14 -18.80
N LEU A 64 1.75 39.88 -17.72
CA LEU A 64 1.50 40.44 -16.38
C LEU A 64 2.79 40.99 -15.75
N SER A 65 2.64 41.94 -14.83
CA SER A 65 3.78 42.52 -14.09
C SER A 65 3.89 41.92 -12.69
N LEU A 66 5.06 41.34 -12.35
CA LEU A 66 5.37 40.73 -11.05
C LEU A 66 6.39 41.53 -10.25
N THR A 67 6.53 42.83 -10.53
CA THR A 67 7.48 43.75 -9.88
C THR A 67 7.44 43.72 -8.35
N HIS A 68 6.24 43.61 -7.77
CA HIS A 68 6.04 43.59 -6.32
C HIS A 68 5.80 42.20 -5.73
N HIS A 69 5.87 41.13 -6.53
CA HIS A 69 5.57 39.75 -6.12
C HIS A 69 6.79 38.82 -6.16
N LYS A 70 7.99 39.36 -5.93
CA LYS A 70 9.26 38.61 -5.94
C LYS A 70 9.24 37.40 -5.01
N ASP A 71 8.66 37.52 -3.82
CA ASP A 71 8.60 36.44 -2.83
C ASP A 71 7.62 35.34 -3.21
N LEU A 72 6.54 35.67 -3.93
CA LEU A 72 5.61 34.68 -4.48
C LEU A 72 6.32 33.80 -5.52
N VAL A 73 6.99 34.43 -6.49
CA VAL A 73 7.75 33.71 -7.53
C VAL A 73 8.85 32.87 -6.90
N LYS A 74 9.55 33.41 -5.89
CA LYS A 74 10.60 32.68 -5.16
C LYS A 74 10.03 31.46 -4.44
N ARG A 75 8.89 31.59 -3.72
CA ARG A 75 8.22 30.46 -3.04
C ARG A 75 7.75 29.38 -4.02
N LEU A 76 7.09 29.77 -5.11
CA LEU A 76 6.62 28.83 -6.13
C LEU A 76 7.79 28.12 -6.81
N MET A 77 8.85 28.86 -7.15
CA MET A 77 10.07 28.30 -7.72
C MET A 77 10.75 27.31 -6.77
N HIS A 78 10.86 27.62 -5.47
CA HIS A 78 11.37 26.69 -4.46
C HIS A 78 10.48 25.45 -4.31
N SER A 79 9.15 25.60 -4.33
CA SER A 79 8.22 24.47 -4.28
C SER A 79 8.38 23.53 -5.47
N VAL A 80 8.55 24.09 -6.68
CA VAL A 80 8.80 23.32 -7.91
C VAL A 80 10.17 22.64 -7.86
N LEU A 81 11.20 23.34 -7.38
CA LEU A 81 12.55 22.79 -7.24
C LEU A 81 12.60 21.68 -6.18
N GLN A 82 11.95 21.87 -5.02
CA GLN A 82 11.85 20.86 -3.96
C GLN A 82 11.08 19.62 -4.43
N ARG A 83 9.98 19.79 -5.17
CA ARG A 83 9.31 18.66 -5.84
C ARG A 83 10.24 17.99 -6.84
N SER A 84 11.03 18.75 -7.59
CA SER A 84 11.98 18.17 -8.55
C SER A 84 13.13 17.42 -7.87
N THR A 85 13.66 17.88 -6.74
CA THR A 85 14.66 17.12 -5.96
C THR A 85 14.03 15.91 -5.28
N MET A 86 12.81 15.98 -4.74
CA MET A 86 12.12 14.80 -4.23
C MET A 86 11.80 13.77 -5.33
N VAL A 87 11.48 14.22 -6.54
CA VAL A 87 11.30 13.37 -7.73
C VAL A 87 12.64 12.84 -8.26
N VAL A 88 13.73 13.60 -8.14
CA VAL A 88 15.07 13.17 -8.58
C VAL A 88 15.67 12.20 -7.56
N ASP A 89 15.48 12.39 -6.26
CA ASP A 89 15.93 11.44 -5.23
C ASP A 89 15.12 10.13 -5.27
N THR A 90 13.89 10.16 -5.78
CA THR A 90 13.09 8.94 -6.06
C THR A 90 13.32 8.33 -7.45
N VAL A 91 13.89 9.07 -8.41
CA VAL A 91 14.16 8.59 -9.78
C VAL A 91 15.64 8.24 -10.02
N VAL A 92 16.57 8.75 -9.20
CA VAL A 92 18.02 8.54 -9.31
C VAL A 92 18.56 7.52 -8.29
N ALA A 93 17.78 7.15 -7.27
CA ALA A 93 18.01 5.92 -6.51
C ALA A 93 17.54 4.69 -7.34
N ALA A 94 18.41 4.26 -8.27
CA ALA A 94 18.44 2.97 -8.96
C ALA A 94 17.17 2.48 -9.68
N LYS A 95 17.06 2.80 -10.99
CA LYS A 95 16.41 1.86 -11.93
C LYS A 95 17.30 0.63 -12.10
N GLU A 96 17.06 -0.39 -11.29
CA GLU A 96 16.99 -1.81 -11.64
C GLU A 96 16.44 -2.55 -10.41
N PRO A 97 15.12 -2.75 -10.33
CA PRO A 97 14.65 -4.13 -10.29
C PRO A 97 13.31 -4.34 -11.00
N THR A 98 13.33 -5.28 -11.93
CA THR A 98 12.29 -6.30 -12.12
C THR A 98 13.04 -7.64 -12.15
N TRP A 99 13.91 -7.78 -11.13
CA TRP A 99 14.76 -8.91 -10.74
C TRP A 99 15.50 -9.67 -11.87
N LYS A 100 16.09 -8.90 -12.80
CA LYS A 100 17.09 -9.34 -13.81
C LYS A 100 16.61 -10.47 -14.75
N PRO A 101 15.87 -10.14 -15.82
CA PRO A 101 15.32 -11.07 -16.83
C PRO A 101 16.23 -12.24 -17.20
N GLU A 102 17.52 -11.98 -17.42
CA GLU A 102 18.50 -13.00 -17.79
C GLU A 102 18.74 -14.02 -16.68
N MET A 103 18.85 -13.58 -15.41
CA MET A 103 19.02 -14.50 -14.28
C MET A 103 17.80 -15.39 -14.07
N ARG A 104 16.61 -14.85 -14.34
CA ARG A 104 15.34 -15.58 -14.23
C ARG A 104 15.26 -16.66 -15.28
N ALA A 105 15.50 -16.28 -16.54
CA ALA A 105 15.54 -17.21 -17.65
C ALA A 105 16.58 -18.32 -17.43
N ALA A 106 17.76 -17.95 -16.89
CA ALA A 106 18.82 -18.88 -16.53
C ALA A 106 18.44 -19.82 -15.38
N ALA A 107 17.61 -19.39 -14.43
CA ALA A 107 17.14 -20.21 -13.30
C ALA A 107 15.95 -21.12 -13.65
N ILE A 108 15.06 -20.67 -14.54
CA ILE A 108 13.86 -21.42 -14.98
C ILE A 108 14.27 -22.73 -15.67
N THR A 109 15.28 -22.71 -16.55
CA THR A 109 15.66 -23.89 -17.33
C THR A 109 16.16 -25.06 -16.47
N PRO A 110 17.11 -24.87 -15.53
CA PRO A 110 17.50 -25.89 -14.55
C PRO A 110 16.32 -26.35 -13.68
N GLY A 111 15.47 -25.42 -13.23
CA GLY A 111 14.31 -25.73 -12.40
C GLY A 111 13.29 -26.63 -13.11
N LEU A 112 12.98 -26.33 -14.38
CA LEU A 112 12.11 -27.16 -15.22
C LEU A 112 12.70 -28.54 -15.44
N ARG A 113 14.01 -28.62 -15.71
CA ARG A 113 14.71 -29.89 -15.86
C ARG A 113 14.66 -30.70 -14.56
N TYR A 114 14.89 -30.06 -13.42
CA TYR A 114 14.82 -30.70 -12.11
C TYR A 114 13.41 -31.25 -11.85
N LEU A 115 12.37 -30.45 -12.01
CA LEU A 115 10.97 -30.86 -11.82
C LEU A 115 10.63 -32.10 -12.67
N TYR A 116 11.01 -32.07 -13.95
CA TYR A 116 10.79 -33.18 -14.87
C TYR A 116 11.60 -34.43 -14.51
N GLN A 117 12.87 -34.28 -14.15
CA GLN A 117 13.74 -35.40 -13.74
C GLN A 117 13.23 -36.05 -12.45
N LEU A 118 12.89 -35.24 -11.45
CA LEU A 118 12.33 -35.70 -10.18
C LEU A 118 11.03 -36.46 -10.40
N ALA A 119 10.12 -35.90 -11.20
CA ALA A 119 8.85 -36.55 -11.53
C ALA A 119 9.06 -37.91 -12.21
N ARG A 120 10.18 -38.17 -12.89
CA ARG A 120 10.45 -39.44 -13.57
C ARG A 120 11.01 -40.54 -12.67
N VAL A 121 11.48 -40.21 -11.47
CA VAL A 121 11.98 -41.20 -10.50
C VAL A 121 10.85 -42.17 -10.16
N PRO A 122 11.02 -43.50 -10.22
CA PRO A 122 9.91 -44.46 -10.10
C PRO A 122 9.00 -44.24 -8.88
N ASP A 123 9.56 -44.09 -7.69
CA ASP A 123 8.81 -43.91 -6.45
C ASP A 123 8.04 -42.58 -6.42
N VAL A 124 8.65 -41.52 -6.97
CA VAL A 124 8.02 -40.20 -7.12
C VAL A 124 6.94 -40.24 -8.19
N PHE A 125 7.18 -40.93 -9.30
CA PHE A 125 6.24 -41.04 -10.41
C PHE A 125 4.98 -41.81 -9.98
N ALA A 126 5.11 -42.83 -9.13
CA ALA A 126 3.97 -43.58 -8.63
C ALA A 126 3.04 -42.74 -7.74
N THR A 127 3.54 -41.67 -7.11
CA THR A 127 2.81 -40.91 -6.09
C THR A 127 2.45 -39.48 -6.53
N CYS A 128 3.35 -38.78 -7.22
CA CYS A 128 3.22 -37.35 -7.51
C CYS A 128 3.22 -37.02 -9.02
N SER A 129 3.17 -38.02 -9.91
CA SER A 129 3.21 -37.78 -11.36
C SER A 129 2.04 -36.91 -11.85
N LEU A 130 0.84 -37.12 -11.31
CA LEU A 130 -0.33 -36.35 -11.71
C LEU A 130 -0.19 -34.87 -11.34
N ASP A 131 0.28 -34.58 -10.12
CA ASP A 131 0.57 -33.22 -9.69
C ASP A 131 1.65 -32.57 -10.56
N ALA A 132 2.70 -33.31 -10.92
CA ALA A 132 3.76 -32.81 -11.78
C ALA A 132 3.22 -32.41 -13.18
N ILE A 133 2.33 -33.24 -13.76
CA ILE A 133 1.67 -32.92 -15.03
C ILE A 133 0.81 -31.68 -14.87
N GLN A 134 -0.01 -31.61 -13.81
CA GLN A 134 -0.89 -30.46 -13.56
C GLN A 134 -0.09 -29.17 -13.37
N TYR A 135 1.00 -29.19 -12.59
CA TYR A 135 1.87 -28.02 -12.42
C TYR A 135 2.48 -27.55 -13.73
N LEU A 136 2.91 -28.47 -14.59
CA LEU A 136 3.43 -28.11 -15.91
C LEU A 136 2.32 -27.53 -16.81
N CYS A 137 1.10 -28.08 -16.79
CA CYS A 137 -0.03 -27.52 -17.52
C CYS A 137 -0.35 -26.09 -17.08
N ASP A 138 -0.50 -25.88 -15.77
CA ASP A 138 -0.75 -24.56 -15.18
C ASP A 138 0.38 -23.56 -15.52
N LEU A 139 1.63 -24.03 -15.50
CA LEU A 139 2.78 -23.20 -15.84
C LEU A 139 2.80 -22.86 -17.33
N ALA A 140 2.42 -23.79 -18.21
CA ALA A 140 2.32 -23.53 -19.65
C ALA A 140 1.29 -22.44 -19.97
N GLU A 141 0.13 -22.50 -19.31
CA GLU A 141 -0.95 -21.50 -19.46
C GLU A 141 -0.51 -20.09 -19.07
N THR A 142 0.35 -19.99 -18.06
CA THR A 142 0.81 -18.70 -17.51
C THR A 142 2.14 -18.22 -18.08
N THR A 143 2.90 -19.07 -18.80
CA THR A 143 4.22 -18.72 -19.33
C THR A 143 4.11 -17.94 -20.64
N ALA A 144 4.60 -16.70 -20.65
CA ALA A 144 4.66 -15.86 -21.85
C ALA A 144 5.78 -16.25 -22.82
N GLU A 145 6.92 -16.75 -22.31
CA GLU A 145 8.10 -17.04 -23.11
C GLU A 145 7.92 -18.30 -23.95
N ARG A 146 8.06 -18.17 -25.28
CA ARG A 146 7.74 -19.23 -26.24
C ARG A 146 8.57 -20.49 -26.09
N GLU A 147 9.87 -20.36 -25.85
CA GLU A 147 10.77 -21.52 -25.74
C GLU A 147 10.52 -22.29 -24.44
N SER A 148 10.42 -21.59 -23.31
CA SER A 148 10.00 -22.16 -22.02
C SER A 148 8.64 -22.85 -22.13
N HIS A 149 7.64 -22.19 -22.74
CA HIS A 149 6.30 -22.76 -22.96
C HIS A 149 6.36 -24.09 -23.74
N ARG A 150 7.15 -24.17 -24.82
CA ARG A 150 7.32 -25.40 -25.62
C ARG A 150 7.93 -26.53 -24.80
N VAL A 151 8.96 -26.24 -24.00
CA VAL A 151 9.62 -27.23 -23.14
C VAL A 151 8.65 -27.75 -22.06
N ILE A 152 7.89 -26.85 -21.43
CA ILE A 152 6.90 -27.20 -20.42
C ILE A 152 5.85 -28.15 -21.00
N LEU A 153 5.26 -27.82 -22.17
CA LEU A 153 4.27 -28.68 -22.83
C LEU A 153 4.85 -30.04 -23.26
N LEU A 154 6.11 -30.06 -23.72
CA LEU A 154 6.79 -31.31 -24.07
C LEU A 154 6.93 -32.21 -22.85
N TYR A 155 7.40 -31.67 -21.72
CA TYR A 155 7.53 -32.40 -20.47
C TYR A 155 6.18 -32.90 -19.95
N ALA A 156 5.15 -32.04 -19.96
CA ALA A 156 3.80 -32.41 -19.53
C ALA A 156 3.27 -33.60 -20.35
N ARG A 157 3.37 -33.54 -21.68
CA ARG A 157 2.92 -34.62 -22.58
C ARG A 157 3.71 -35.91 -22.41
N GLN A 158 5.02 -35.83 -22.23
CA GLN A 158 5.85 -37.02 -22.00
C GLN A 158 5.50 -37.72 -20.69
N LEU A 159 5.30 -36.95 -19.61
CA LEU A 159 4.86 -37.50 -18.33
C LEU A 159 3.44 -38.07 -18.42
N ALA A 160 2.53 -37.39 -19.11
CA ALA A 160 1.16 -37.87 -19.33
C ALA A 160 1.11 -39.17 -20.16
N SER A 161 1.88 -39.27 -21.24
CA SER A 161 2.01 -40.52 -22.01
C SER A 161 2.52 -41.64 -21.14
N ARG A 162 3.61 -41.40 -20.39
CA ARG A 162 4.17 -42.40 -19.48
C ARG A 162 3.18 -42.83 -18.40
N TYR A 163 2.31 -41.93 -17.94
CA TYR A 163 1.30 -42.23 -16.92
C TYR A 163 0.27 -43.23 -17.47
N LEU A 164 -0.18 -43.02 -18.72
CA LEU A 164 -1.12 -43.94 -19.39
C LEU A 164 -0.46 -45.28 -19.75
N ASP A 165 0.82 -45.27 -20.13
CA ASP A 165 1.57 -46.47 -20.53
C ASP A 165 2.14 -47.26 -19.33
N ALA A 166 2.00 -46.76 -18.10
CA ALA A 166 2.63 -47.35 -16.92
C ALA A 166 2.08 -48.76 -16.62
N PRO A 167 2.95 -49.79 -16.52
CA PRO A 167 2.52 -51.14 -16.17
C PRO A 167 1.94 -51.15 -14.74
N GLY A 168 0.73 -51.69 -14.59
CA GLY A 168 -0.03 -51.65 -13.33
C GLY A 168 -1.05 -50.51 -13.22
N SER A 169 -1.27 -49.76 -14.31
CA SER A 169 -2.25 -48.67 -14.45
C SER A 169 -2.30 -47.74 -13.23
N LEU A 170 -1.49 -46.68 -13.24
CA LEU A 170 -1.67 -45.56 -12.32
C LEU A 170 -3.06 -44.90 -12.48
N VAL A 171 -3.69 -45.11 -13.65
CA VAL A 171 -5.07 -44.71 -13.88
C VAL A 171 -5.98 -45.45 -12.90
N PRO A 172 -6.81 -44.73 -12.12
CA PRO A 172 -7.75 -45.36 -11.20
C PRO A 172 -8.62 -46.36 -11.94
N ASP A 173 -8.64 -47.59 -11.44
CA ASP A 173 -9.37 -48.69 -12.05
C ASP A 173 -10.34 -49.32 -11.05
N TRP A 174 -11.42 -49.88 -11.58
CA TRP A 174 -12.45 -50.64 -10.88
C TRP A 174 -12.93 -51.79 -11.77
N VAL A 175 -13.51 -52.83 -11.18
CA VAL A 175 -13.95 -53.98 -11.97
C VAL A 175 -15.06 -53.54 -12.94
N PRO A 176 -14.97 -53.81 -14.26
CA PRO A 176 -16.02 -53.46 -15.20
C PRO A 176 -17.38 -53.98 -14.75
N GLY A 177 -18.39 -53.11 -14.73
CA GLY A 177 -19.73 -53.44 -14.24
C GLY A 177 -19.93 -53.32 -12.72
N THR A 178 -18.90 -52.90 -11.96
CA THR A 178 -19.04 -52.52 -10.55
C THR A 178 -19.06 -51.00 -10.38
N ALA A 179 -19.66 -50.52 -9.30
CA ALA A 179 -19.67 -49.09 -8.98
C ALA A 179 -18.29 -48.63 -8.45
N PRO A 180 -17.70 -47.56 -8.99
CA PRO A 180 -16.48 -46.98 -8.46
C PRO A 180 -16.72 -46.38 -7.08
N THR A 181 -15.76 -46.49 -6.17
CA THR A 181 -15.79 -45.82 -4.86
C THR A 181 -15.71 -44.29 -5.01
N PRO A 182 -16.16 -43.50 -3.99
CA PRO A 182 -16.05 -42.05 -4.03
C PRO A 182 -14.63 -41.55 -4.30
N LEU A 183 -13.61 -42.19 -3.72
CA LEU A 183 -12.21 -41.82 -3.95
C LEU A 183 -11.79 -42.07 -5.41
N GLN A 184 -12.14 -43.22 -5.98
CA GLN A 184 -11.87 -43.50 -7.41
C GLN A 184 -12.54 -42.49 -8.33
N VAL A 185 -13.76 -42.03 -8.00
CA VAL A 185 -14.43 -40.97 -8.75
C VAL A 185 -13.61 -39.67 -8.69
N LEU A 186 -13.15 -39.25 -7.51
CA LEU A 186 -12.34 -38.03 -7.34
C LEU A 186 -10.98 -38.12 -8.06
N ASP A 187 -10.35 -39.30 -8.02
CA ASP A 187 -9.09 -39.54 -8.71
C ASP A 187 -9.27 -39.45 -10.23
N VAL A 188 -10.35 -40.03 -10.78
CA VAL A 188 -10.68 -39.90 -12.22
C VAL A 188 -11.03 -38.47 -12.60
N VAL A 189 -11.75 -37.72 -11.77
CA VAL A 189 -12.03 -36.29 -12.04
C VAL A 189 -10.72 -35.51 -12.14
N SER A 190 -9.80 -35.74 -11.20
CA SER A 190 -8.50 -35.04 -11.17
C SER A 190 -7.63 -35.42 -12.36
N SER A 191 -7.51 -36.71 -12.66
CA SER A 191 -6.69 -37.19 -13.78
C SER A 191 -7.29 -36.83 -15.13
N ALA A 192 -8.61 -36.92 -15.30
CA ALA A 192 -9.29 -36.54 -16.53
C ALA A 192 -9.17 -35.04 -16.83
N TYR A 193 -9.29 -34.19 -15.81
CA TYR A 193 -9.04 -32.76 -15.98
C TYR A 193 -7.60 -32.51 -16.41
N THR A 194 -6.63 -33.11 -15.70
CA THR A 194 -5.21 -32.97 -16.01
C THR A 194 -4.87 -33.39 -17.45
N PHE A 195 -5.44 -34.51 -17.92
CA PHE A 195 -5.26 -34.96 -19.30
C PHE A 195 -5.91 -34.04 -20.33
N SER A 196 -7.07 -33.45 -19.99
CA SER A 196 -7.71 -32.48 -20.88
C SER A 196 -6.81 -31.27 -21.15
N CYS A 197 -6.03 -30.83 -20.16
CA CYS A 197 -5.07 -29.72 -20.30
C CYS A 197 -3.93 -30.03 -21.30
N VAL A 198 -3.56 -31.29 -21.50
CA VAL A 198 -2.56 -31.71 -22.50
C VAL A 198 -3.17 -32.24 -23.81
N SER A 199 -4.49 -32.08 -23.97
CA SER A 199 -5.28 -32.60 -25.12
C SER A 199 -5.24 -34.12 -25.25
N MET A 200 -5.23 -34.84 -24.11
CA MET A 200 -5.30 -36.30 -24.05
C MET A 200 -6.62 -36.74 -23.42
N HIS A 201 -7.07 -37.95 -23.77
CA HIS A 201 -8.33 -38.51 -23.27
C HIS A 201 -8.08 -39.46 -22.10
N HIS A 202 -8.86 -39.32 -21.04
CA HIS A 202 -8.85 -40.27 -19.94
C HIS A 202 -9.70 -41.50 -20.29
N PRO A 203 -9.18 -42.74 -20.14
CA PRO A 203 -9.85 -43.95 -20.65
C PRO A 203 -11.19 -44.23 -19.95
N ARG A 204 -11.35 -43.83 -18.69
CA ARG A 204 -12.55 -44.09 -17.88
C ARG A 204 -13.54 -42.93 -17.79
N LEU A 205 -13.27 -41.80 -18.44
CA LEU A 205 -14.14 -40.61 -18.30
C LEU A 205 -15.55 -40.86 -18.85
N LEU A 206 -15.68 -41.59 -19.95
CA LEU A 206 -16.98 -41.88 -20.55
C LEU A 206 -17.84 -42.81 -19.66
N GLU A 207 -17.20 -43.80 -19.06
CA GLU A 207 -17.85 -44.69 -18.11
C GLU A 207 -18.26 -43.95 -16.83
N LEU A 208 -17.38 -43.10 -16.30
CA LEU A 208 -17.71 -42.27 -15.15
C LEU A 208 -18.89 -41.34 -15.43
N ARG A 209 -18.93 -40.71 -16.62
CA ARG A 209 -20.07 -39.88 -17.04
C ARG A 209 -21.37 -40.68 -17.06
N SER A 210 -21.31 -41.92 -17.54
CA SER A 210 -22.48 -42.80 -17.59
C SER A 210 -22.97 -43.18 -16.19
N PHE A 211 -22.04 -43.52 -15.29
CA PHE A 211 -22.32 -43.83 -13.88
C PHE A 211 -22.93 -42.65 -13.12
N LEU A 212 -22.41 -41.44 -13.32
CA LEU A 212 -22.91 -40.23 -12.66
C LEU A 212 -24.22 -39.69 -13.26
N ALA A 213 -24.59 -40.11 -14.47
CA ALA A 213 -25.83 -39.71 -15.14
C ALA A 213 -27.05 -40.55 -14.75
N GLU A 214 -26.88 -41.58 -13.91
CA GLU A 214 -27.98 -42.40 -13.41
C GLU A 214 -29.04 -41.54 -12.67
N GLN A 215 -30.32 -41.92 -12.76
CA GLN A 215 -31.45 -41.10 -12.27
C GLN A 215 -31.37 -40.75 -10.78
N LYS A 216 -30.63 -41.53 -9.99
CA LYS A 216 -30.35 -41.26 -8.59
C LYS A 216 -28.84 -41.00 -8.43
N PRO A 217 -28.44 -39.86 -7.84
CA PRO A 217 -27.02 -39.58 -7.64
C PRO A 217 -26.40 -40.68 -6.77
N PRO A 218 -25.30 -41.33 -7.22
CA PRO A 218 -24.75 -42.50 -6.55
C PRO A 218 -24.11 -42.16 -5.20
N TYR A 219 -23.61 -40.92 -5.07
CA TYR A 219 -22.92 -40.42 -3.89
C TYR A 219 -23.33 -38.97 -3.61
N THR A 220 -23.24 -38.59 -2.34
CA THR A 220 -23.49 -37.25 -1.83
C THR A 220 -22.19 -36.47 -1.68
N ALA A 221 -22.28 -35.14 -1.47
CA ALA A 221 -21.12 -34.31 -1.16
C ALA A 221 -20.38 -34.80 0.10
N THR A 222 -21.09 -35.35 1.08
CA THR A 222 -20.50 -35.92 2.30
C THR A 222 -19.64 -37.14 2.00
N ASP A 223 -20.04 -37.99 1.04
CA ASP A 223 -19.26 -39.16 0.66
C ASP A 223 -17.94 -38.77 0.00
N TYR A 224 -17.93 -37.67 -0.77
CA TYR A 224 -16.74 -37.17 -1.45
C TYR A 224 -15.83 -36.34 -0.55
N PHE A 225 -16.40 -35.43 0.24
CA PHE A 225 -15.63 -34.39 0.94
C PHE A 225 -15.63 -34.55 2.46
N GLY A 226 -16.45 -35.44 3.01
CA GLY A 226 -16.63 -35.61 4.46
C GLY A 226 -17.48 -34.51 5.11
N TRP A 227 -18.13 -33.66 4.32
CA TRP A 227 -19.06 -32.62 4.77
C TRP A 227 -20.03 -32.24 3.64
N ASP A 228 -21.16 -31.62 3.99
CA ASP A 228 -22.16 -31.15 3.03
C ASP A 228 -22.15 -29.61 2.90
N PRO A 229 -21.67 -29.06 1.77
CA PRO A 229 -21.66 -27.62 1.51
C PRO A 229 -23.06 -26.99 1.40
N LEU A 230 -24.11 -27.78 1.19
CA LEU A 230 -25.48 -27.27 1.20
C LEU A 230 -25.98 -27.05 2.63
N ALA A 231 -25.52 -27.84 3.59
CA ALA A 231 -25.97 -27.80 4.98
C ALA A 231 -25.18 -26.81 5.85
N ALA A 232 -23.85 -26.86 5.85
CA ALA A 232 -23.01 -26.06 6.75
C ALA A 232 -21.58 -25.86 6.21
N CYS A 233 -20.81 -24.95 6.82
CA CYS A 233 -19.38 -24.81 6.57
C CYS A 233 -18.62 -26.05 7.07
N ALA A 234 -17.50 -26.38 6.40
CA ALA A 234 -16.62 -27.46 6.83
C ALA A 234 -16.09 -27.22 8.26
N ASN A 235 -16.00 -28.31 9.03
CA ASN A 235 -15.39 -28.33 10.35
C ASN A 235 -14.08 -29.14 10.34
N SER A 236 -13.16 -28.80 11.24
CA SER A 236 -11.96 -29.60 11.48
C SER A 236 -12.33 -30.91 12.17
N ASP A 237 -11.66 -32.00 11.80
CA ASP A 237 -11.72 -33.28 12.50
C ASP A 237 -10.30 -33.79 12.81
N SER A 238 -10.19 -35.03 13.31
CA SER A 238 -8.90 -35.62 13.69
C SER A 238 -7.95 -35.89 12.52
N LYS A 239 -8.44 -35.90 11.27
CA LYS A 239 -7.66 -36.20 10.06
C LYS A 239 -7.40 -34.95 9.22
N GLN A 240 -8.37 -34.05 9.12
CA GLN A 240 -8.33 -32.91 8.22
C GLN A 240 -8.87 -31.64 8.88
N SER A 241 -8.16 -30.54 8.68
CA SER A 241 -8.64 -29.21 9.04
C SER A 241 -9.81 -28.78 8.15
N CYS A 242 -10.64 -27.86 8.63
CA CYS A 242 -11.68 -27.24 7.80
C CYS A 242 -11.09 -26.57 6.54
N TYR A 243 -9.89 -25.99 6.66
CA TYR A 243 -9.18 -25.35 5.56
C TYR A 243 -8.79 -26.35 4.47
N GLN A 244 -8.27 -27.52 4.85
CA GLN A 244 -7.94 -28.58 3.90
C GLN A 244 -9.19 -29.12 3.19
N LYS A 245 -10.28 -29.37 3.93
CA LYS A 245 -11.55 -29.83 3.36
C LYS A 245 -12.11 -28.85 2.33
N LEU A 246 -12.11 -27.56 2.66
CA LEU A 246 -12.54 -26.50 1.75
C LEU A 246 -11.63 -26.39 0.52
N SER A 247 -10.31 -26.47 0.71
CA SER A 247 -9.32 -26.39 -0.39
C SER A 247 -9.51 -27.53 -1.39
N ASN A 248 -9.69 -28.76 -0.88
CA ASN A 248 -9.96 -29.95 -1.70
C ASN A 248 -11.30 -29.83 -2.43
N ALA A 249 -12.37 -29.46 -1.72
CA ALA A 249 -13.70 -29.30 -2.32
C ALA A 249 -13.74 -28.21 -3.39
N LEU A 250 -13.09 -27.07 -3.18
CA LEU A 250 -12.97 -26.00 -4.18
C LEU A 250 -12.25 -26.50 -5.44
N THR A 251 -11.15 -27.24 -5.28
CA THR A 251 -10.37 -27.75 -6.41
C THR A 251 -11.16 -28.79 -7.22
N LEU A 252 -11.73 -29.78 -6.54
CA LEU A 252 -12.40 -30.91 -7.19
C LEU A 252 -13.73 -30.52 -7.81
N THR A 253 -14.52 -29.65 -7.17
CA THR A 253 -15.75 -29.13 -7.79
C THR A 253 -15.46 -28.22 -8.98
N TRP A 254 -14.33 -27.51 -8.96
CA TRP A 254 -13.87 -26.74 -10.09
C TRP A 254 -13.44 -27.66 -11.26
N TYR A 255 -12.65 -28.72 -11.01
CA TYR A 255 -12.30 -29.71 -12.05
C TYR A 255 -13.55 -30.40 -12.62
N ALA A 256 -14.46 -30.83 -11.75
CA ALA A 256 -15.72 -31.44 -12.15
C ALA A 256 -16.54 -30.51 -13.06
N SER A 257 -16.62 -29.22 -12.73
CA SER A 257 -17.33 -28.24 -13.57
C SER A 257 -16.74 -28.10 -14.98
N ARG A 258 -15.42 -28.21 -15.13
CA ARG A 258 -14.73 -28.17 -16.44
C ARG A 258 -14.94 -29.44 -17.25
N LEU A 259 -15.29 -30.53 -16.59
CA LEU A 259 -15.59 -31.82 -17.18
C LEU A 259 -17.09 -32.08 -17.32
N ASP A 260 -17.95 -31.10 -17.01
CA ASP A 260 -19.41 -31.23 -16.96
C ASP A 260 -19.89 -32.39 -16.05
N LEU A 261 -19.23 -32.56 -14.90
CA LEU A 261 -19.53 -33.57 -13.89
C LEU A 261 -20.12 -32.92 -12.62
N PHE A 262 -21.01 -33.65 -11.94
CA PHE A 262 -21.63 -33.22 -10.70
C PHE A 262 -21.24 -34.13 -9.53
N LEU A 263 -20.68 -33.55 -8.46
CA LEU A 263 -20.17 -34.28 -7.28
C LEU A 263 -21.06 -34.06 -6.04
N GLY A 264 -22.37 -34.02 -6.23
CA GLY A 264 -23.34 -33.76 -5.16
C GLY A 264 -23.45 -32.29 -4.73
N CYS A 265 -22.49 -31.45 -5.10
CA CYS A 265 -22.53 -30.01 -4.92
C CYS A 265 -21.82 -29.29 -6.08
N THR A 266 -22.06 -27.98 -6.19
CA THR A 266 -21.38 -27.10 -7.16
C THR A 266 -20.24 -26.36 -6.48
N TYR A 267 -19.30 -25.84 -7.27
CA TYR A 267 -18.26 -24.94 -6.76
C TYR A 267 -18.84 -23.74 -6.02
N ALA A 268 -19.92 -23.15 -6.53
CA ALA A 268 -20.64 -22.06 -5.88
C ALA A 268 -21.11 -22.43 -4.46
N SER A 269 -21.64 -23.65 -4.28
CA SER A 269 -22.06 -24.18 -2.97
C SER A 269 -20.92 -24.31 -1.98
N VAL A 270 -19.68 -24.50 -2.44
CA VAL A 270 -18.48 -24.51 -1.59
C VAL A 270 -17.97 -23.09 -1.35
N PHE A 271 -17.83 -22.31 -2.42
CA PHE A 271 -17.26 -20.96 -2.41
C PHE A 271 -18.01 -19.98 -1.51
N LYS A 272 -19.33 -20.15 -1.36
CA LYS A 272 -20.16 -19.32 -0.46
C LYS A 272 -19.70 -19.33 1.01
N TRP A 273 -18.93 -20.35 1.43
CA TRP A 273 -18.43 -20.49 2.80
C TRP A 273 -17.07 -19.82 3.03
N VAL A 274 -16.38 -19.34 1.99
CA VAL A 274 -15.11 -18.62 2.17
C VAL A 274 -15.26 -17.43 3.14
N PRO A 275 -16.31 -16.59 3.04
CA PRO A 275 -16.46 -15.46 3.95
C PRO A 275 -16.76 -15.81 5.41
N SER A 276 -17.23 -17.02 5.72
CA SER A 276 -17.39 -17.42 7.13
C SER A 276 -16.06 -17.66 7.85
N LEU A 277 -14.95 -17.67 7.10
CA LEU A 277 -13.59 -17.75 7.66
C LEU A 277 -12.99 -16.37 7.91
N TYR A 278 -13.70 -15.28 7.61
CA TYR A 278 -13.19 -13.94 7.83
C TYR A 278 -13.51 -13.42 9.25
N PRO A 279 -12.57 -12.70 9.90
CA PRO A 279 -11.18 -12.53 9.48
C PRO A 279 -10.39 -13.83 9.64
N TYR A 280 -9.41 -14.05 8.74
CA TYR A 280 -8.48 -15.17 8.87
C TYR A 280 -7.68 -15.08 10.16
N MET A 281 -7.36 -16.23 10.73
CA MET A 281 -6.67 -16.32 12.01
C MET A 281 -5.17 -16.04 11.86
N ALA A 282 -4.57 -15.43 12.87
CA ALA A 282 -3.14 -15.21 12.95
C ALA A 282 -2.39 -16.51 13.26
N ALA A 283 -1.08 -16.55 12.97
CA ALA A 283 -0.25 -17.75 13.14
C ALA A 283 -0.17 -18.28 14.58
N HIS A 284 -0.44 -17.45 15.58
CA HIS A 284 -0.41 -17.85 16.99
C HIS A 284 -1.75 -18.40 17.51
N GLU A 285 -2.82 -18.28 16.71
CA GLU A 285 -4.17 -18.73 17.07
C GLU A 285 -4.47 -20.16 16.59
N LEU A 286 -3.63 -20.70 15.71
CA LEU A 286 -3.78 -22.01 15.09
C LEU A 286 -2.58 -22.89 15.37
N THR A 287 -2.75 -24.21 15.23
CA THR A 287 -1.61 -25.12 15.14
C THR A 287 -0.80 -24.84 13.87
N ASP A 288 0.50 -25.17 13.86
CA ASP A 288 1.34 -24.96 12.67
C ASP A 288 0.75 -25.61 11.40
N LYS A 289 0.17 -26.80 11.55
CA LYS A 289 -0.51 -27.52 10.47
C LYS A 289 -1.75 -26.77 9.98
N GLU A 290 -2.64 -26.37 10.89
CA GLU A 290 -3.87 -25.65 10.50
C GLU A 290 -3.58 -24.27 9.91
N TYR A 291 -2.56 -23.57 10.42
CA TYR A 291 -2.13 -22.31 9.85
C TYR A 291 -1.58 -22.49 8.43
N MET A 292 -0.80 -23.54 8.20
CA MET A 292 -0.33 -23.89 6.86
C MET A 292 -1.50 -24.24 5.92
N ASP A 293 -2.45 -25.06 6.38
CA ASP A 293 -3.65 -25.41 5.62
C ASP A 293 -4.50 -24.15 5.29
N GLN A 294 -4.59 -23.17 6.22
CA GLN A 294 -5.23 -21.86 5.98
C GLN A 294 -4.50 -21.08 4.88
N CYS A 295 -3.17 -21.01 4.92
CA CYS A 295 -2.37 -20.33 3.91
C CYS A 295 -2.56 -20.97 2.51
N TYR A 296 -2.64 -22.31 2.46
CA TYR A 296 -2.95 -23.03 1.23
C TYR A 296 -4.36 -22.77 0.74
N LEU A 297 -5.37 -22.76 1.62
CA LEU A 297 -6.74 -22.41 1.24
C LEU A 297 -6.81 -21.01 0.63
N ILE A 298 -6.21 -20.01 1.29
CA ILE A 298 -6.18 -18.62 0.82
C ILE A 298 -5.60 -18.54 -0.60
N SER A 299 -4.47 -19.21 -0.81
CA SER A 299 -3.85 -19.29 -2.14
C SER A 299 -4.77 -20.02 -3.13
N ARG A 300 -5.43 -21.10 -2.70
CA ARG A 300 -6.32 -21.92 -3.55
C ARG A 300 -7.58 -21.19 -3.98
N VAL A 301 -8.17 -20.38 -3.11
CA VAL A 301 -9.31 -19.50 -3.43
C VAL A 301 -8.93 -18.60 -4.60
N VAL A 302 -7.78 -17.95 -4.53
CA VAL A 302 -7.26 -17.11 -5.63
C VAL A 302 -7.02 -17.94 -6.89
N MET A 303 -6.37 -19.11 -6.78
CA MET A 303 -6.09 -19.97 -7.93
C MET A 303 -7.36 -20.43 -8.64
N THR A 304 -8.36 -20.94 -7.93
CA THR A 304 -9.59 -21.44 -8.58
C THR A 304 -10.41 -20.32 -9.23
N ILE A 305 -10.48 -19.13 -8.62
CA ILE A 305 -11.13 -17.95 -9.20
C ILE A 305 -10.39 -17.42 -10.44
N THR A 306 -9.08 -17.62 -10.53
CA THR A 306 -8.24 -17.08 -11.60
C THR A 306 -7.88 -18.09 -12.69
N ASN A 307 -8.54 -19.25 -12.72
CA ASN A 307 -8.16 -20.35 -13.61
C ASN A 307 -6.67 -20.71 -13.45
N PHE A 308 -6.28 -20.95 -12.20
CA PHE A 308 -4.93 -21.32 -11.76
C PHE A 308 -3.83 -20.32 -12.15
N GLY A 309 -4.20 -19.04 -12.30
CA GLY A 309 -3.31 -17.92 -12.59
C GLY A 309 -3.40 -17.40 -14.02
N ALA A 310 -4.22 -18.00 -14.89
CA ALA A 310 -4.40 -17.55 -16.27
C ALA A 310 -5.22 -16.25 -16.39
N LEU A 311 -5.95 -15.83 -15.35
CA LEU A 311 -6.78 -14.62 -15.36
C LEU A 311 -6.30 -13.60 -14.35
N GLN A 312 -6.38 -12.33 -14.73
CA GLN A 312 -6.07 -11.21 -13.83
C GLN A 312 -7.23 -10.96 -12.86
N LEU A 313 -6.92 -10.76 -11.59
CA LEU A 313 -7.88 -10.54 -10.51
C LEU A 313 -7.82 -9.10 -10.01
N ALA A 314 -8.97 -8.45 -9.85
CA ALA A 314 -9.02 -7.17 -9.13
C ALA A 314 -8.94 -7.41 -7.62
N VAL A 315 -8.15 -6.59 -6.91
CA VAL A 315 -7.99 -6.67 -5.44
C VAL A 315 -9.33 -6.62 -4.72
N ASP A 316 -10.26 -5.85 -5.26
CA ASP A 316 -11.57 -5.59 -4.64
C ASP A 316 -12.45 -6.85 -4.62
N LEU A 317 -12.21 -7.81 -5.51
CA LEU A 317 -13.01 -9.04 -5.56
C LEU A 317 -12.65 -10.02 -4.42
N LEU A 318 -11.38 -10.04 -4.00
CA LEU A 318 -10.86 -10.90 -2.93
C LEU A 318 -9.87 -10.13 -2.03
N PRO A 319 -10.36 -9.09 -1.32
CA PRO A 319 -9.50 -8.17 -0.58
C PRO A 319 -8.89 -8.82 0.66
N HIS A 320 -9.61 -9.73 1.30
CA HIS A 320 -9.17 -10.41 2.52
C HIS A 320 -7.96 -11.31 2.25
N GLU A 321 -7.99 -12.07 1.15
CA GLU A 321 -6.90 -12.91 0.69
C GLU A 321 -5.67 -12.08 0.32
N TYR A 322 -5.88 -10.99 -0.45
CA TYR A 322 -4.80 -10.08 -0.83
C TYR A 322 -4.10 -9.48 0.39
N HIS A 323 -4.86 -8.92 1.33
CA HIS A 323 -4.29 -8.26 2.52
C HIS A 323 -3.66 -9.25 3.49
N PHE A 324 -4.25 -10.43 3.68
CA PHE A 324 -3.65 -11.48 4.50
C PHE A 324 -2.28 -11.90 3.95
N MET A 325 -2.19 -12.19 2.66
CA MET A 325 -0.92 -12.59 2.04
C MET A 325 0.12 -11.48 2.16
N GLN A 326 -0.24 -10.21 1.93
CA GLN A 326 0.69 -9.09 2.10
C GLN A 326 1.19 -8.95 3.54
N GLN A 327 0.30 -9.07 4.53
CA GLN A 327 0.64 -8.91 5.94
C GLN A 327 1.50 -10.07 6.47
N HIS A 328 1.26 -11.30 6.00
CA HIS A 328 1.95 -12.49 6.49
C HIS A 328 3.19 -12.86 5.66
N PHE A 329 3.42 -12.21 4.51
CA PHE A 329 4.53 -12.51 3.61
C PHE A 329 5.91 -12.46 4.29
N ASP A 330 6.16 -11.39 5.06
CA ASP A 330 7.48 -11.15 5.69
C ASP A 330 7.82 -12.23 6.72
N MET A 331 6.81 -12.79 7.39
CA MET A 331 6.98 -13.90 8.32
C MET A 331 7.50 -15.14 7.60
N HIS A 332 6.92 -15.48 6.45
CA HIS A 332 7.32 -16.64 5.66
C HIS A 332 8.71 -16.45 5.04
N LEU A 333 9.02 -15.23 4.59
CA LEU A 333 10.35 -14.87 4.13
C LEU A 333 11.40 -15.00 5.24
N ALA A 334 11.09 -14.54 6.46
CA ALA A 334 11.98 -14.66 7.62
C ALA A 334 12.20 -16.13 8.03
N ARG A 335 11.18 -16.98 7.88
CA ARG A 335 11.28 -18.44 8.08
C ARG A 335 11.99 -19.16 6.93
N SER A 336 12.34 -18.44 5.87
CA SER A 336 12.86 -19.01 4.62
C SER A 336 11.95 -20.09 4.06
N ASP A 337 10.63 -19.95 4.16
CA ASP A 337 9.69 -21.00 3.74
C ASP A 337 9.42 -20.94 2.23
N VAL A 338 10.09 -21.79 1.45
CA VAL A 338 9.92 -21.84 -0.01
C VAL A 338 8.48 -22.15 -0.41
N HIS A 339 7.78 -23.00 0.34
CA HIS A 339 6.41 -23.39 0.00
C HIS A 339 5.47 -22.19 0.07
N LEU A 340 5.41 -21.55 1.23
CA LEU A 340 4.43 -20.48 1.47
C LEU A 340 4.82 -19.18 0.78
N VAL A 341 6.12 -18.86 0.69
CA VAL A 341 6.58 -17.72 -0.11
C VAL A 341 6.19 -17.91 -1.58
N GLY A 342 6.40 -19.10 -2.13
CA GLY A 342 6.06 -19.40 -3.53
C GLY A 342 4.55 -19.42 -3.80
N ALA A 343 3.76 -20.04 -2.90
CA ALA A 343 2.31 -20.08 -3.00
C ALA A 343 1.69 -18.67 -2.95
N PHE A 344 2.13 -17.84 -2.00
CA PHE A 344 1.67 -16.45 -1.90
C PHE A 344 2.14 -15.63 -3.09
N ALA A 345 3.38 -15.80 -3.56
CA ALA A 345 3.85 -15.08 -4.73
C ALA A 345 3.03 -15.44 -5.99
N ARG A 346 2.73 -16.72 -6.20
CA ARG A 346 1.85 -17.18 -7.31
C ARG A 346 0.47 -16.52 -7.24
N ALA A 347 -0.15 -16.51 -6.06
CA ALA A 347 -1.47 -15.89 -5.87
C ALA A 347 -1.43 -14.36 -6.01
N LEU A 348 -0.46 -13.69 -5.39
CA LEU A 348 -0.30 -12.23 -5.44
C LEU A 348 -0.06 -11.71 -6.86
N LYS A 349 0.63 -12.48 -7.70
CA LYS A 349 0.82 -12.15 -9.11
C LYS A 349 -0.49 -12.00 -9.87
N CYS A 350 -1.52 -12.75 -9.53
CA CYS A 350 -2.82 -12.66 -10.18
C CYS A 350 -3.47 -11.28 -9.98
N TYR A 351 -3.20 -10.61 -8.86
CA TYR A 351 -3.78 -9.31 -8.55
C TYR A 351 -3.12 -8.15 -9.30
N ARG A 352 -1.81 -8.23 -9.52
CA ARG A 352 -1.03 -7.12 -10.07
C ARG A 352 0.03 -7.63 -11.05
N PRO A 353 -0.05 -7.24 -12.33
CA PRO A 353 0.95 -7.60 -13.33
C PRO A 353 2.30 -6.90 -13.10
N THR A 354 2.34 -5.82 -12.32
CA THR A 354 3.59 -5.12 -11.99
C THR A 354 4.12 -5.59 -10.63
N PRO A 355 5.40 -6.01 -10.54
CA PRO A 355 5.98 -6.47 -9.28
C PRO A 355 5.85 -5.41 -8.19
N THR A 356 5.21 -5.79 -7.09
CA THR A 356 5.29 -5.03 -5.83
C THR A 356 6.60 -5.37 -5.14
N ALA A 357 7.05 -4.55 -4.18
CA ALA A 357 8.22 -4.84 -3.36
C ALA A 357 8.17 -6.24 -2.71
N THR A 358 6.97 -6.73 -2.39
CA THR A 358 6.71 -8.10 -1.91
C THR A 358 7.08 -9.15 -2.95
N LEU A 359 6.59 -9.01 -4.19
CA LEU A 359 6.91 -9.93 -5.28
C LEU A 359 8.40 -9.88 -5.64
N GLU A 360 9.01 -8.70 -5.68
CA GLU A 360 10.45 -8.57 -5.96
C GLU A 360 11.31 -9.31 -4.94
N ARG A 361 10.96 -9.22 -3.65
CA ARG A 361 11.62 -9.98 -2.58
C ARG A 361 11.39 -11.49 -2.72
N ALA A 362 10.18 -11.91 -3.08
CA ALA A 362 9.89 -13.32 -3.36
C ALA A 362 10.81 -13.87 -4.45
N MET A 363 10.96 -13.11 -5.53
CA MET A 363 11.70 -13.54 -6.71
C MET A 363 13.20 -13.53 -6.46
N ALA A 364 13.71 -12.54 -5.73
CA ALA A 364 15.09 -12.54 -5.24
C ALA A 364 15.37 -13.73 -4.32
N PHE A 365 14.46 -14.03 -3.39
CA PHE A 365 14.58 -15.20 -2.51
C PHE A 365 14.63 -16.50 -3.29
N MET A 366 13.73 -16.71 -4.27
CA MET A 366 13.72 -17.93 -5.09
C MET A 366 14.99 -18.08 -5.92
N LEU A 367 15.55 -17.00 -6.47
CA LEU A 367 16.83 -17.07 -7.16
C LEU A 367 17.99 -17.45 -6.24
N CYS A 368 18.04 -16.86 -5.04
CA CYS A 368 19.11 -17.14 -4.07
C CYS A 368 18.99 -18.53 -3.43
N ALA A 369 17.76 -19.06 -3.32
CA ALA A 369 17.50 -20.36 -2.72
C ALA A 369 17.72 -21.53 -3.70
N GLN A 370 17.85 -21.26 -5.01
CA GLN A 370 18.06 -22.32 -6.00
C GLN A 370 19.44 -22.95 -5.82
N GLN A 371 19.46 -24.28 -5.74
CA GLN A 371 20.67 -25.07 -5.66
C GLN A 371 21.31 -25.27 -7.04
N ALA A 372 22.57 -25.71 -7.08
CA ALA A 372 23.31 -25.92 -8.34
C ALA A 372 22.68 -27.00 -9.25
N ASP A 373 21.91 -27.93 -8.69
CA ASP A 373 21.15 -28.95 -9.43
C ASP A 373 19.81 -28.44 -9.99
N GLY A 374 19.47 -27.18 -9.72
CA GLY A 374 18.22 -26.54 -10.12
C GLY A 374 17.07 -26.73 -9.12
N SER A 375 17.29 -27.42 -8.00
CA SER A 375 16.27 -27.65 -6.97
C SER A 375 16.13 -26.48 -5.99
N TRP A 376 15.08 -26.53 -5.16
CA TRP A 376 14.88 -25.63 -4.01
C TRP A 376 14.79 -26.43 -2.70
N ARG A 377 15.56 -27.53 -2.62
CA ARG A 377 15.64 -28.34 -1.40
C ARG A 377 16.24 -27.51 -0.25
N GLN A 378 15.67 -27.68 0.93
CA GLN A 378 16.14 -27.00 2.15
C GLN A 378 16.54 -27.98 3.25
N ARG A 379 15.97 -29.19 3.25
CA ARG A 379 16.28 -30.25 4.21
C ARG A 379 16.40 -31.58 3.48
N ASP A 380 17.25 -32.48 3.98
CA ASP A 380 17.44 -33.79 3.36
C ASP A 380 16.26 -34.75 3.60
N SER A 381 15.46 -34.49 4.64
CA SER A 381 14.30 -35.28 5.01
C SER A 381 13.01 -34.93 4.25
N GLU A 382 13.11 -34.12 3.19
CA GLU A 382 11.92 -33.62 2.47
C GLU A 382 11.32 -34.72 1.60
N THR A 383 9.99 -34.82 1.63
CA THR A 383 9.25 -35.82 0.86
C THR A 383 9.28 -35.49 -0.64
N ALA A 384 8.96 -36.48 -1.47
CA ALA A 384 8.81 -36.28 -2.91
C ALA A 384 7.78 -35.19 -3.26
N GLU A 385 6.65 -35.18 -2.54
CA GLU A 385 5.58 -34.18 -2.68
C GLU A 385 6.09 -32.78 -2.32
N GLU A 386 6.83 -32.65 -1.21
CA GLU A 386 7.42 -31.37 -0.80
C GLU A 386 8.40 -30.84 -1.86
N LEU A 387 9.33 -31.67 -2.32
CA LEU A 387 10.32 -31.29 -3.33
C LEU A 387 9.67 -30.88 -4.65
N LEU A 388 8.68 -31.64 -5.11
CA LEU A 388 7.93 -31.35 -6.34
C LEU A 388 7.16 -30.03 -6.21
N HIS A 389 6.44 -29.84 -5.10
CA HIS A 389 5.67 -28.63 -4.85
C HIS A 389 6.57 -27.39 -4.77
N LYS A 390 7.72 -27.47 -4.07
CA LYS A 390 8.72 -26.38 -4.00
C LYS A 390 9.21 -25.97 -5.38
N ALA A 391 9.61 -26.95 -6.20
CA ALA A 391 10.06 -26.68 -7.55
C ALA A 391 8.97 -26.00 -8.39
N ALA A 392 7.73 -26.47 -8.29
CA ALA A 392 6.59 -25.86 -8.98
C ALA A 392 6.37 -24.41 -8.54
N VAL A 393 6.20 -24.14 -7.24
CA VAL A 393 5.91 -22.77 -6.75
C VAL A 393 7.07 -21.80 -6.99
N ALA A 394 8.32 -22.29 -6.96
CA ALA A 394 9.47 -21.50 -7.34
C ALA A 394 9.41 -21.13 -8.83
N LEU A 395 9.11 -22.08 -9.73
CA LEU A 395 8.94 -21.80 -11.16
C LEU A 395 7.80 -20.80 -11.44
N PHE A 396 6.66 -20.89 -10.77
CA PHE A 396 5.59 -19.89 -10.85
C PHE A 396 6.04 -18.52 -10.35
N THR A 397 6.81 -18.49 -9.25
CA THR A 397 7.38 -17.27 -8.71
C THR A 397 8.39 -16.67 -9.68
N LEU A 398 9.12 -17.49 -10.43
CA LEU A 398 10.12 -16.99 -11.36
C LEU A 398 9.53 -16.58 -12.74
N SER A 399 8.43 -17.17 -13.14
CA SER A 399 7.81 -16.92 -14.45
C SER A 399 6.97 -15.64 -14.45
N GLU A 400 7.02 -14.84 -15.51
CA GLU A 400 6.07 -13.73 -15.66
C GLU A 400 4.70 -14.26 -16.08
N PRO A 401 3.62 -13.86 -15.37
CA PRO A 401 2.29 -14.32 -15.71
C PRO A 401 1.83 -13.68 -17.02
N ARG A 402 1.33 -14.52 -17.93
CA ARG A 402 0.52 -14.12 -19.06
C ARG A 402 -0.95 -14.27 -18.68
N PHE A 403 -1.70 -13.18 -18.77
CA PHE A 403 -3.14 -13.21 -18.54
C PHE A 403 -3.90 -13.34 -19.87
N ASN A 404 -4.87 -14.26 -19.87
CA ASN A 404 -5.78 -14.54 -20.99
C ASN A 404 -7.13 -13.84 -20.81
N GLY A 405 -7.28 -12.99 -19.78
CA GLY A 405 -8.51 -12.27 -19.47
C GLY A 405 -8.57 -11.84 -18.01
N TYR A 406 -9.79 -11.61 -17.52
CA TYR A 406 -10.06 -11.17 -16.16
C TYR A 406 -10.90 -12.22 -15.42
N ALA A 407 -10.63 -12.37 -14.13
CA ALA A 407 -11.39 -13.22 -13.22
C ALA A 407 -12.78 -12.61 -12.93
N PRO A 408 -13.79 -13.41 -12.50
CA PRO A 408 -13.69 -14.84 -12.16
C PRO A 408 -13.72 -15.79 -13.37
N ALA A 409 -13.09 -16.96 -13.19
CA ALA A 409 -13.03 -18.03 -14.19
C ALA A 409 -14.37 -18.72 -14.47
N MET A 410 -15.34 -18.56 -13.57
CA MET A 410 -16.68 -19.13 -13.68
C MET A 410 -17.73 -18.03 -13.64
N ALA A 411 -18.60 -18.04 -14.65
CA ALA A 411 -19.71 -17.11 -14.80
C ALA A 411 -20.96 -17.65 -14.07
N ASP A 412 -20.84 -17.88 -12.76
CA ASP A 412 -21.96 -18.27 -11.91
C ASP A 412 -22.49 -17.04 -11.14
N ASP A 413 -23.79 -16.80 -11.27
CA ASP A 413 -24.50 -15.67 -10.65
C ASP A 413 -24.26 -15.55 -9.14
N SER A 414 -24.21 -16.67 -8.43
CA SER A 414 -24.05 -16.68 -6.98
C SER A 414 -22.62 -16.31 -6.57
N ILE A 415 -21.63 -16.70 -7.37
CA ILE A 415 -20.23 -16.30 -7.19
C ILE A 415 -20.09 -14.80 -7.47
N LEU A 416 -20.65 -14.33 -8.59
CA LEU A 416 -20.58 -12.92 -8.98
C LEU A 416 -21.17 -12.00 -7.91
N ARG A 417 -22.38 -12.29 -7.42
CA ARG A 417 -23.02 -11.52 -6.34
C ARG A 417 -22.20 -11.53 -5.06
N LEU A 418 -21.53 -12.66 -4.76
CA LEU A 418 -20.67 -12.74 -3.59
C LEU A 418 -19.45 -11.84 -3.72
N LEU A 419 -18.75 -11.90 -4.85
CA LEU A 419 -17.57 -11.08 -5.14
C LEU A 419 -17.93 -9.58 -5.20
N GLU A 420 -19.07 -9.22 -5.79
CA GLU A 420 -19.59 -7.85 -5.81
C GLU A 420 -19.82 -7.31 -4.39
N ARG A 421 -20.39 -8.14 -3.50
CA ARG A 421 -20.58 -7.77 -2.09
C ARG A 421 -19.27 -7.57 -1.34
N LEU A 422 -18.25 -8.38 -1.63
CA LEU A 422 -16.92 -8.21 -1.06
C LEU A 422 -16.28 -6.91 -1.56
N ALA A 423 -16.40 -6.61 -2.85
CA ALA A 423 -15.90 -5.39 -3.47
C ALA A 423 -16.58 -4.13 -2.92
N ALA A 424 -17.90 -4.16 -2.73
CA ALA A 424 -18.64 -3.06 -2.11
C ALA A 424 -18.15 -2.78 -0.68
N THR A 425 -18.04 -3.81 0.15
CA THR A 425 -17.54 -3.70 1.54
C THR A 425 -16.11 -3.14 1.59
N GLU A 426 -15.25 -3.52 0.64
CA GLU A 426 -13.88 -2.99 0.55
C GLU A 426 -13.85 -1.54 0.07
N HIS A 427 -14.69 -1.18 -0.88
CA HIS A 427 -14.82 0.19 -1.35
C HIS A 427 -15.24 1.13 -0.21
N GLU A 428 -16.25 0.73 0.58
CA GLU A 428 -16.68 1.47 1.78
C GLU A 428 -15.56 1.62 2.81
N ARG A 429 -14.78 0.55 3.06
CA ARG A 429 -13.61 0.60 3.95
C ARG A 429 -12.56 1.60 3.48
N ARG A 430 -12.29 1.68 2.17
CA ARG A 430 -11.33 2.64 1.61
C ARG A 430 -11.81 4.08 1.73
N ILE A 431 -13.10 4.34 1.49
CA ILE A 431 -13.68 5.67 1.69
C ILE A 431 -13.51 6.10 3.15
N ALA A 432 -13.91 5.24 4.10
CA ALA A 432 -13.77 5.53 5.52
C ALA A 432 -12.29 5.74 5.94
N SER A 433 -11.36 4.96 5.38
CA SER A 433 -9.92 5.12 5.65
C SER A 433 -9.36 6.42 5.07
N ALA A 434 -9.79 6.82 3.87
CA ALA A 434 -9.38 8.07 3.24
C ALA A 434 -9.87 9.29 4.03
N GLU A 435 -11.11 9.26 4.52
CA GLU A 435 -11.66 10.31 5.38
C GLU A 435 -10.89 10.42 6.70
N ASN A 436 -10.51 9.30 7.31
CA ASN A 436 -9.68 9.27 8.50
C ASN A 436 -8.27 9.83 8.25
N PHE A 437 -7.63 9.46 7.13
CA PHE A 437 -6.33 10.01 6.75
C PHE A 437 -6.38 11.53 6.53
N GLU A 438 -7.41 12.03 5.86
CA GLU A 438 -7.59 13.46 5.65
C GLU A 438 -7.79 14.21 6.98
N SER A 439 -8.55 13.61 7.90
CA SER A 439 -8.74 14.10 9.27
C SER A 439 -7.42 14.17 10.06
N ASP A 440 -6.60 13.13 10.00
CA ASP A 440 -5.31 13.06 10.69
C ASP A 440 -4.28 14.03 10.10
N LEU A 441 -4.27 14.17 8.77
CA LEU A 441 -3.43 15.16 8.09
C LEU A 441 -3.80 16.58 8.51
N LYS A 442 -5.09 16.92 8.56
CA LYS A 442 -5.59 18.21 9.07
C LYS A 442 -5.16 18.44 10.52
N ARG A 443 -5.27 17.42 11.38
CA ARG A 443 -4.84 17.48 12.78
C ARG A 443 -3.33 17.70 12.91
N SER A 444 -2.52 17.06 12.07
CA SER A 444 -1.06 17.22 12.01
C SER A 444 -0.66 18.63 11.57
N HIS A 445 -1.27 19.16 10.52
CA HIS A 445 -1.04 20.55 10.06
C HIS A 445 -1.40 21.57 11.15
N MET A 446 -2.52 21.37 11.86
CA MET A 446 -2.93 22.24 12.95
C MET A 446 -1.91 22.23 14.10
N LYS A 447 -1.38 21.06 14.49
CA LYS A 447 -0.29 20.96 15.48
C LYS A 447 0.99 21.68 15.04
N SER A 448 1.36 21.54 13.76
CA SER A 448 2.52 22.23 13.20
C SER A 448 2.35 23.75 13.22
N HIS A 449 1.16 24.24 12.88
CA HIS A 449 0.84 25.66 12.88
C HIS A 449 0.88 26.26 14.29
N VAL A 450 0.30 25.57 15.28
CA VAL A 450 0.38 25.97 16.70
C VAL A 450 1.84 26.03 17.17
N LYS A 451 2.66 25.04 16.80
CA LYS A 451 4.09 25.02 17.14
C LYS A 451 4.85 26.20 16.51
N GLN A 452 4.56 26.55 15.26
CA GLN A 452 5.14 27.73 14.61
C GLN A 452 4.73 29.03 15.32
N VAL A 453 3.46 29.18 15.69
CA VAL A 453 2.97 30.35 16.44
C VAL A 453 3.68 30.47 17.78
N LEU A 454 3.81 29.37 18.52
CA LEU A 454 4.53 29.33 19.80
C LEU A 454 6.03 29.64 19.64
N THR A 455 6.66 29.18 18.55
CA THR A 455 8.08 29.43 18.28
C THR A 455 8.31 30.89 17.86
N LEU A 456 7.40 31.48 17.08
CA LEU A 456 7.42 32.91 16.74
C LEU A 456 7.15 33.81 17.95
N ALA A 457 6.35 33.32 18.91
CA ALA A 457 6.14 34.00 20.19
C ALA A 457 7.41 33.93 21.07
N ALA A 458 8.08 32.78 21.11
CA ALA A 458 9.34 32.60 21.85
C ALA A 458 10.53 33.37 21.23
N ALA A 459 10.61 33.47 19.91
CA ALA A 459 11.66 34.21 19.20
C ALA A 459 11.49 35.74 19.27
N LYS A 460 10.43 36.25 19.91
CA LYS A 460 10.17 37.67 20.15
C LYS A 460 10.57 38.12 21.56
N GLU A 461 11.52 37.47 22.21
CA GLU A 461 12.27 38.14 23.28
C GLU A 461 13.08 39.29 22.67
N ALA A 462 12.68 40.52 22.99
CA ALA A 462 13.35 41.73 22.55
C ALA A 462 14.77 41.82 23.17
N PRO A 463 15.75 42.43 22.47
CA PRO A 463 17.09 42.60 23.01
C PRO A 463 17.06 43.37 24.34
N PRO A 464 17.92 43.03 25.32
CA PRO A 464 17.92 43.68 26.62
C PRO A 464 18.24 45.17 26.46
N LEU A 465 17.27 46.01 26.81
CA LEU A 465 17.46 47.45 26.89
C LEU A 465 18.39 47.72 28.08
N VAL A 466 19.58 48.26 27.82
CA VAL A 466 20.48 48.73 28.88
C VAL A 466 19.80 49.91 29.57
N HIS A 467 19.28 49.67 30.77
CA HIS A 467 18.66 50.71 31.60
C HIS A 467 19.76 51.54 32.27
N SER A 468 19.52 52.85 32.46
CA SER A 468 20.36 53.65 33.34
C SER A 468 20.27 53.08 34.77
N PRO A 469 21.33 53.18 35.60
CA PRO A 469 21.32 52.63 36.96
C PRO A 469 20.16 53.18 37.82
N ASP A 470 19.78 54.44 37.60
CA ASP A 470 18.65 55.07 38.29
C ASP A 470 17.29 54.48 37.85
N LEU A 471 17.13 54.11 36.58
CA LEU A 471 15.92 53.46 36.07
C LEU A 471 15.80 52.04 36.62
N SER A 472 16.91 51.30 36.70
CA SER A 472 16.94 49.97 37.31
C SER A 472 16.56 50.01 38.80
N ARG A 473 17.02 51.03 39.54
CA ARG A 473 16.63 51.25 40.95
C ARG A 473 15.11 51.46 41.09
N VAL A 474 14.52 52.29 40.24
CA VAL A 474 13.08 52.56 40.23
C VAL A 474 12.27 51.31 39.86
N LEU A 475 12.73 50.51 38.90
CA LEU A 475 12.06 49.27 38.52
C LEU A 475 12.10 48.22 39.63
N ALA A 476 13.25 48.05 40.29
CA ALA A 476 13.38 47.14 41.43
C ALA A 476 12.47 47.54 42.59
N LEU A 477 12.34 48.84 42.87
CA LEU A 477 11.41 49.35 43.89
C LEU A 477 9.95 49.03 43.53
N LEU A 478 9.56 49.19 42.26
CA LEU A 478 8.21 48.89 41.80
C LEU A 478 7.90 47.39 41.76
N GLU A 479 8.88 46.54 41.46
CA GLU A 479 8.74 45.07 41.51
C GLU A 479 8.62 44.56 42.94
N ALA A 480 9.35 45.16 43.89
CA ALA A 480 9.26 44.82 45.31
C ALA A 480 7.96 45.31 45.98
N THR A 481 7.22 46.22 45.33
CA THR A 481 6.00 46.83 45.88
C THR A 481 4.75 46.10 45.38
N THR A 482 4.08 45.37 46.27
CA THR A 482 2.87 44.58 45.96
C THR A 482 1.63 45.44 45.66
N ASP A 483 1.45 46.57 46.37
CA ASP A 483 0.43 47.58 46.05
C ASP A 483 1.02 48.99 45.95
N ILE A 484 1.24 49.42 44.71
CA ILE A 484 1.79 50.73 44.36
C ILE A 484 0.93 51.87 44.93
N LYS A 485 -0.37 51.69 45.16
CA LYS A 485 -1.23 52.75 45.71
C LYS A 485 -1.00 53.00 47.19
N ALA A 486 -0.43 52.03 47.90
CA ALA A 486 -0.15 52.09 49.33
C ALA A 486 1.36 52.30 49.61
N MET A 487 2.12 52.74 48.61
CA MET A 487 3.55 52.98 48.74
C MET A 487 3.80 54.12 49.74
N ASP A 488 4.93 54.11 50.43
CA ASP A 488 5.26 55.19 51.36
C ASP A 488 5.37 56.54 50.62
N GLU A 489 4.85 57.61 51.22
CA GLU A 489 4.76 58.93 50.60
C GLU A 489 6.13 59.49 50.22
N PHE A 490 7.13 59.34 51.10
CA PHE A 490 8.49 59.81 50.85
C PHE A 490 9.15 59.01 49.71
N ALA A 491 9.00 57.69 49.74
CA ALA A 491 9.49 56.81 48.68
C ALA A 491 8.82 57.10 47.32
N ALA A 492 7.52 57.40 47.31
CA ALA A 492 6.78 57.73 46.11
C ALA A 492 7.21 59.07 45.50
N LEU A 493 7.46 60.08 46.33
CA LEU A 493 7.94 61.38 45.86
C LEU A 493 9.39 61.33 45.36
N ASP A 494 10.29 60.61 46.03
CA ASP A 494 11.67 60.40 45.55
C ASP A 494 11.68 59.73 44.17
N MET A 495 10.87 58.68 44.01
CA MET A 495 10.73 57.97 42.75
C MET A 495 10.13 58.85 41.64
N LEU A 496 9.05 59.59 41.92
CA LEU A 496 8.41 60.47 40.94
C LEU A 496 9.33 61.62 40.52
N THR A 497 10.10 62.17 41.47
CA THR A 497 11.07 63.24 41.20
C THR A 497 12.22 62.71 40.35
N SER A 498 12.76 61.54 40.69
CA SER A 498 13.78 60.85 39.89
C SER A 498 13.29 60.57 38.46
N LEU A 499 12.04 60.12 38.31
CA LEU A 499 11.46 59.86 36.98
C LEU A 499 11.19 61.13 36.16
N ASN A 500 10.94 62.27 36.81
CA ASN A 500 10.69 63.54 36.14
C ASN A 500 11.96 64.18 35.55
N THR A 501 13.13 63.88 36.12
CA THR A 501 14.43 64.37 35.63
C THR A 501 15.07 63.44 34.58
N MET A 502 14.58 62.21 34.43
CA MET A 502 15.06 61.25 33.43
C MET A 502 14.56 61.56 32.01
N GLN A 503 15.44 61.41 31.02
CA GLN A 503 15.05 61.38 29.60
C GLN A 503 14.54 59.99 29.21
N LEU A 504 13.23 59.78 29.34
CA LEU A 504 12.58 58.51 28.99
C LEU A 504 12.07 58.53 27.54
N THR A 505 12.21 57.42 26.82
CA THR A 505 11.66 57.26 25.47
C THR A 505 10.37 56.44 25.47
N VAL A 506 9.57 56.54 24.40
CA VAL A 506 8.36 55.70 24.21
C VAL A 506 8.68 54.20 24.28
N ALA A 507 9.83 53.80 23.74
CA ALA A 507 10.29 52.41 23.77
C ALA A 507 10.54 51.94 25.21
N THR A 508 11.22 52.77 26.03
CA THR A 508 11.49 52.48 27.43
C THR A 508 10.21 52.37 28.26
N LEU A 509 9.23 53.27 28.07
CA LEU A 509 7.94 53.20 28.79
C LEU A 509 7.10 51.98 28.42
N LYS A 510 7.13 51.55 27.15
CA LYS A 510 6.41 50.34 26.70
C LYS A 510 7.07 49.06 27.20
N ALA A 511 8.39 48.99 27.17
CA ALA A 511 9.14 47.81 27.59
C ALA A 511 9.05 47.57 29.10
N THR A 512 9.13 48.64 29.90
CA THR A 512 9.18 48.55 31.36
C THR A 512 7.80 48.58 32.03
N GLY A 513 6.75 48.98 31.31
CA GLY A 513 5.41 49.13 31.88
C GLY A 513 5.26 50.28 32.89
N LEU A 514 6.29 51.12 33.08
CA LEU A 514 6.32 52.24 34.04
C LEU A 514 5.10 53.15 33.96
N GLY A 515 4.63 53.45 32.74
CA GLY A 515 3.46 54.30 32.54
C GLY A 515 2.20 53.76 33.22
N ARG A 516 2.02 52.43 33.32
CA ARG A 516 0.88 51.84 34.02
C ARG A 516 1.06 51.91 35.53
N SER A 517 2.26 51.62 36.02
CA SER A 517 2.61 51.65 37.44
C SER A 517 2.46 53.06 38.02
N ILE A 518 3.04 54.07 37.35
CA ILE A 518 2.93 55.48 37.78
C ILE A 518 1.50 55.99 37.69
N ASN A 519 0.72 55.61 36.67
CA ASN A 519 -0.67 56.02 36.56
C ASN A 519 -1.57 55.44 37.68
N LYS A 520 -1.15 54.36 38.37
CA LYS A 520 -1.85 53.86 39.57
C LYS A 520 -1.68 54.81 40.77
N LEU A 521 -0.55 55.52 40.87
CA LEU A 521 -0.28 56.49 41.95
C LEU A 521 -1.21 57.70 41.94
N ARG A 522 -1.97 57.93 40.86
CA ARG A 522 -3.07 58.92 40.85
C ARG A 522 -4.17 58.64 41.88
N LYS A 523 -4.23 57.40 42.38
CA LYS A 523 -5.17 56.96 43.43
C LYS A 523 -4.49 56.78 44.79
N HIS A 524 -3.30 57.34 44.97
CA HIS A 524 -2.55 57.28 46.22
C HIS A 524 -3.26 58.09 47.33
N PRO A 525 -3.21 57.67 48.61
CA PRO A 525 -3.84 58.39 49.73
C PRO A 525 -3.34 59.82 49.94
N SER A 526 -2.04 60.07 49.71
CA SER A 526 -1.48 61.44 49.68
C SER A 526 -1.85 62.15 48.38
N GLU A 527 -2.55 63.28 48.54
CA GLU A 527 -2.95 64.17 47.45
C GLU A 527 -1.72 64.75 46.72
N HIS A 528 -0.60 64.94 47.43
CA HIS A 528 0.63 65.44 46.85
C HIS A 528 1.22 64.44 45.85
N VAL A 529 1.32 63.17 46.24
CA VAL A 529 1.80 62.07 45.37
C VAL A 529 0.88 61.90 44.15
N ALA A 530 -0.44 61.95 44.35
CA ALA A 530 -1.42 61.80 43.27
C ALA A 530 -1.30 62.91 42.21
N ASN A 531 -1.10 64.16 42.66
CA ASN A 531 -0.94 65.32 41.78
C ASN A 531 0.37 65.28 41.00
N VAL A 532 1.50 64.93 41.64
CA VAL A 532 2.80 64.81 40.96
C VAL A 532 2.79 63.66 39.94
N SER A 533 2.19 62.51 40.28
CA SER A 533 1.99 61.40 39.35
C SER A 533 1.16 61.81 38.14
N GLN A 534 0.05 62.52 38.36
CA GLN A 534 -0.82 63.00 37.28
C GLN A 534 -0.10 63.98 36.34
N ALA A 535 0.68 64.91 36.90
CA ALA A 535 1.48 65.85 36.13
C ALA A 535 2.55 65.14 35.28
N LEU A 536 3.24 64.14 35.85
CA LEU A 536 4.26 63.37 35.15
C LEU A 536 3.67 62.53 34.01
N VAL A 537 2.53 61.87 34.22
CA VAL A 537 1.82 61.13 33.16
C VAL A 537 1.34 62.06 32.05
N ALA A 538 0.85 63.26 32.40
CA ALA A 538 0.45 64.26 31.41
C ALA A 538 1.65 64.77 30.59
N LYS A 539 2.78 65.01 31.24
CA LYS A 539 4.05 65.38 30.59
C LYS A 539 4.49 64.31 29.59
N TRP A 540 4.54 63.04 30.00
CA TRP A 540 4.90 61.94 29.09
C TRP A 540 3.94 61.79 27.92
N LYS A 541 2.63 61.98 28.13
CA LYS A 541 1.66 61.97 27.02
C LYS A 541 1.93 63.10 26.04
N LYS A 542 2.20 64.31 26.51
CA LYS A 542 2.45 65.48 25.67
C LYS A 542 3.78 65.41 24.93
N GLU A 543 4.85 65.01 25.62
CA GLU A 543 6.22 65.03 25.07
C GLU A 543 6.56 63.78 24.24
N LEU A 544 5.97 62.62 24.56
CA LEU A 544 6.35 61.34 23.95
C LEU A 544 5.27 60.75 23.05
N LEU A 545 4.00 61.11 23.22
CA LEU A 545 2.89 60.50 22.48
C LEU A 545 2.17 61.44 21.51
N GLY A 546 2.44 62.76 21.57
CA GLY A 546 2.01 63.75 20.57
C GLY A 546 0.55 63.64 20.15
#